data_AF-A0A381TB65-F1
#
_entry.id   AF-A0A381TB65-F1
#
_cell.length_a   1.000
_cell.length_b   1.000
_cell.length_c   1.000
_cell.angle_alpha   90.00
_cell.angle_beta   90.00
_cell.angle_gamma   90.00
#
_symmetry.space_group_name_H-M   'P 1'
#
loop_
_entity.id
_entity.type
_entity.pdbx_description
1 polymer ?
#
loop_
_entity_poly.entity_id
_entity_poly.type
_entity_poly.pdbx_seq_one_letter_code
_entity_poly.pdbx_strand_id
1 'polypeptide(L)'
;MIYLNYFILLITGILLSSNISAEEIYDFGGMYTYHYRDGRYADWGHYSLLAAHMAIKEINQSGMIGDNKVRMKKENIIDYHCWPENAGLMAETLMKKSNILVITGADCSGPAVKISEKAKIHRIPVISNGANASNLSSIEDHPWFIRVVTPSELYERYLIDVAKQLKVLDIAYFFTTDAWGQGASKVIHEATKKNKINIKKEYSYPRDTDQLTIDKFIKEVIDLKIQNILITAPTPDTVKL
;
A
#
# COMPACT_ATOMS: atom_id res chain seq x y z
N MET A 1 -51.28 46.49 53.94
CA MET A 1 -50.36 47.41 53.24
C MET A 1 -48.95 46.86 53.44
N ILE A 2 -48.42 46.05 52.54
CA ILE A 2 -47.90 46.36 51.19
C ILE A 2 -46.35 46.32 51.25
N TYR A 3 -45.81 45.23 50.68
CA TYR A 3 -44.52 45.09 49.96
C TYR A 3 -43.22 45.11 50.80
N LEU A 4 -42.15 44.35 50.50
CA LEU A 4 -41.88 43.25 49.58
C LEU A 4 -40.50 42.72 49.98
N ASN A 5 -40.38 41.42 50.26
CA ASN A 5 -39.11 40.73 50.54
C ASN A 5 -38.19 40.79 49.32
N TYR A 6 -36.98 41.35 49.46
CA TYR A 6 -35.86 41.05 48.56
C TYR A 6 -34.89 40.11 49.27
N PHE A 7 -35.24 38.83 49.21
CA PHE A 7 -34.30 37.74 49.47
C PHE A 7 -33.41 37.64 48.22
N ILE A 8 -32.19 38.15 48.30
CA ILE A 8 -31.16 37.92 47.28
C ILE A 8 -30.76 36.45 47.39
N LEU A 9 -31.44 35.60 46.63
CA LEU A 9 -31.10 34.20 46.45
C LEU A 9 -29.97 34.16 45.43
N LEU A 10 -28.74 34.12 45.93
CA LEU A 10 -27.53 33.84 45.15
C LEU A 10 -27.64 32.39 44.66
N ILE A 11 -28.26 32.19 43.50
CA ILE A 11 -28.22 30.92 42.79
C ILE A 11 -26.83 30.82 42.17
N THR A 12 -25.88 30.27 42.93
CA THR A 12 -24.67 29.69 42.36
C THR A 12 -25.09 28.46 41.58
N GLY A 13 -25.45 28.66 40.32
CA GLY A 13 -25.57 27.60 39.34
C GLY A 13 -24.18 27.00 39.16
N ILE A 14 -23.91 25.89 39.86
CA ILE A 14 -22.84 24.99 39.50
C ILE A 14 -23.27 24.39 38.15
N LEU A 15 -22.87 25.05 37.07
CA LEU A 15 -22.74 24.42 35.77
C LEU A 15 -21.68 23.34 35.95
N LEU A 16 -22.11 22.14 36.32
CA LEU A 16 -21.40 20.93 35.98
C LEU A 16 -21.29 20.94 34.46
N SER A 17 -20.17 21.48 33.95
CA SER A 17 -19.74 21.25 32.59
C SER A 17 -19.41 19.77 32.50
N SER A 18 -20.44 18.95 32.34
CA SER A 18 -20.27 17.63 31.77
C SER A 18 -19.68 17.90 30.38
N ASN A 19 -18.38 17.69 30.25
CA ASN A 19 -17.74 17.50 28.96
C ASN A 19 -18.34 16.22 28.36
N ILE A 20 -19.57 16.32 27.86
CA ILE A 20 -20.14 15.33 26.96
C ILE A 20 -19.37 15.56 25.67
N SER A 21 -18.25 14.85 25.52
CA SER A 21 -17.61 14.71 24.22
C SER A 21 -18.67 14.10 23.31
N ALA A 22 -19.09 14.85 22.29
CA ALA A 22 -20.00 14.31 21.31
C ALA A 22 -19.33 13.10 20.63
N GLU A 23 -20.10 12.04 20.38
CA GLU A 23 -19.63 10.90 19.57
C GLU A 23 -19.23 11.44 18.19
N GLU A 24 -17.93 11.39 17.88
CA GLU A 24 -17.43 11.71 16.54
C GLU A 24 -17.30 10.44 15.71
N ILE A 25 -17.65 10.55 14.42
CA ILE A 25 -17.49 9.47 13.45
C ILE A 25 -16.43 9.89 12.43
N TYR A 26 -15.30 9.19 12.41
CA TYR A 26 -14.23 9.40 11.46
C TYR A 26 -14.40 8.49 10.23
N ASP A 27 -14.33 9.06 9.03
CA ASP A 27 -14.44 8.30 7.80
C ASP A 27 -13.06 7.89 7.27
N PHE A 28 -12.93 6.63 6.88
CA PHE A 28 -11.76 6.08 6.20
C PHE A 28 -12.03 6.00 4.71
N GLY A 29 -10.98 6.24 3.92
CA GLY A 29 -10.91 5.92 2.50
C GLY A 29 -10.29 4.54 2.28
N GLY A 30 -10.74 3.83 1.25
CA GLY A 30 -10.21 2.54 0.84
C GLY A 30 -9.73 2.59 -0.61
N MET A 31 -8.45 2.33 -0.82
CA MET A 31 -7.85 2.11 -2.13
C MET A 31 -7.48 0.64 -2.24
N TYR A 32 -8.39 -0.20 -2.76
CA TYR A 32 -8.21 -1.65 -2.88
C TYR A 32 -8.29 -2.07 -4.34
N THR A 33 -7.62 -3.15 -4.73
CA THR A 33 -7.76 -3.70 -6.09
C THR A 33 -8.51 -5.01 -6.05
N TYR A 34 -9.73 -5.03 -6.58
CA TYR A 34 -10.50 -6.26 -6.76
C TYR A 34 -10.69 -6.62 -8.23
N HIS A 35 -10.32 -5.74 -9.16
CA HIS A 35 -10.08 -6.11 -10.57
C HIS A 35 -8.75 -5.55 -11.04
N TYR A 36 -7.93 -6.33 -11.74
CA TYR A 36 -6.78 -5.80 -12.47
C TYR A 36 -7.22 -4.93 -13.65
N ARG A 37 -6.26 -4.19 -14.24
CA ARG A 37 -6.51 -3.35 -15.42
C ARG A 37 -7.14 -4.11 -16.59
N ASP A 38 -6.81 -5.39 -16.75
CA ASP A 38 -7.34 -6.25 -17.81
C ASP A 38 -8.68 -6.91 -17.46
N GLY A 39 -9.27 -6.56 -16.32
CA GLY A 39 -10.57 -7.05 -15.86
C GLY A 39 -10.52 -8.37 -15.09
N ARG A 40 -9.36 -9.02 -14.95
CA ARG A 40 -9.24 -10.21 -14.09
C ARG A 40 -9.55 -9.85 -12.64
N TYR A 41 -10.26 -10.74 -11.96
CA TYR A 41 -10.58 -10.53 -10.55
C TYR A 41 -9.35 -10.75 -9.66
N ALA A 42 -9.20 -9.90 -8.64
CA ALA A 42 -8.09 -9.89 -7.70
C ALA A 42 -8.59 -10.27 -6.29
N ASP A 43 -8.64 -11.57 -6.00
CA ASP A 43 -9.15 -12.10 -4.72
C ASP A 43 -8.45 -11.46 -3.51
N TRP A 44 -7.14 -11.25 -3.59
CA TRP A 44 -6.35 -10.70 -2.48
C TRP A 44 -6.81 -9.30 -2.06
N GLY A 45 -7.16 -8.41 -3.00
CA GLY A 45 -7.59 -7.07 -2.62
C GLY A 45 -9.05 -7.04 -2.16
N HIS A 46 -9.87 -7.99 -2.62
CA HIS A 46 -11.18 -8.25 -2.01
C HIS A 46 -11.02 -8.68 -0.54
N TYR A 47 -10.12 -9.62 -0.25
CA TYR A 47 -9.84 -10.04 1.12
C TYR A 47 -9.22 -8.92 1.97
N SER A 48 -8.35 -8.08 1.42
CA SER A 48 -7.82 -6.89 2.10
C SER A 48 -8.93 -5.92 2.51
N LEU A 49 -9.90 -5.66 1.61
CA LEU A 49 -11.06 -4.82 1.92
C LEU A 49 -11.96 -5.45 3.01
N LEU A 50 -12.21 -6.76 2.92
CA LEU A 50 -12.97 -7.48 3.95
C LEU A 50 -12.29 -7.40 5.31
N ALA A 51 -10.97 -7.60 5.36
CA ALA A 51 -10.18 -7.49 6.58
C ALA A 51 -10.23 -6.07 7.17
N ALA A 52 -10.21 -5.03 6.34
CA ALA A 52 -10.37 -3.65 6.81
C ALA A 52 -11.75 -3.40 7.45
N HIS A 53 -12.82 -3.94 6.88
CA HIS A 53 -14.15 -3.88 7.50
C HIS A 53 -14.21 -4.65 8.82
N MET A 54 -13.56 -5.80 8.92
CA MET A 54 -13.45 -6.56 10.17
C MET A 54 -12.69 -5.77 11.24
N ALA A 55 -11.56 -5.16 10.89
CA ALA A 55 -10.78 -4.33 11.81
C ALA A 55 -11.56 -3.09 12.28
N ILE A 56 -12.28 -2.41 11.38
CA ILE A 56 -13.17 -1.29 11.74
C ILE A 56 -14.24 -1.74 12.74
N LYS A 57 -14.84 -2.92 12.54
CA LYS A 57 -15.83 -3.47 13.45
C LYS A 57 -15.21 -3.74 14.83
N GLU A 58 -14.03 -4.35 14.87
CA GLU A 58 -13.31 -4.64 16.10
C GLU A 58 -12.94 -3.36 16.86
N ILE A 59 -12.39 -2.35 16.19
CA ILE A 59 -12.08 -1.04 16.77
C ILE A 59 -13.33 -0.45 17.45
N ASN A 60 -14.46 -0.41 16.73
CA ASN A 60 -15.71 0.16 17.22
C ASN A 60 -16.33 -0.61 18.41
N GLN A 61 -16.03 -1.91 18.54
CA GLN A 61 -16.52 -2.79 19.60
C GLN A 61 -15.60 -2.86 20.81
N SER A 62 -14.29 -2.62 20.62
CA SER A 62 -13.27 -2.74 21.66
C SER A 62 -13.30 -1.61 22.70
N GLY A 63 -13.89 -0.46 22.36
CA GLY A 63 -13.82 0.76 23.19
C GLY A 63 -12.45 1.45 23.18
N MET A 64 -11.51 1.01 22.33
CA MET A 64 -10.14 1.53 22.31
C MET A 64 -10.03 3.01 21.91
N ILE A 65 -11.07 3.56 21.27
CA ILE A 65 -11.19 4.97 20.89
C ILE A 65 -12.28 5.71 21.68
N GLY A 66 -12.67 5.19 22.84
CA GLY A 66 -13.76 5.74 23.66
C GLY A 66 -15.11 5.61 22.96
N ASP A 67 -15.91 6.67 23.02
CA ASP A 67 -17.24 6.71 22.40
C ASP A 67 -17.20 6.94 20.89
N ASN A 68 -16.07 7.40 20.36
CA ASN A 68 -15.89 7.67 18.93
C ASN A 68 -16.02 6.40 18.08
N LYS A 69 -16.31 6.60 16.79
CA LYS A 69 -16.41 5.52 15.81
C LYS A 69 -15.56 5.80 14.59
N VAL A 70 -15.10 4.73 13.96
CA VAL A 70 -14.53 4.75 12.61
C VAL A 70 -15.46 4.05 11.65
N ARG A 71 -15.53 4.49 10.39
CA ARG A 71 -16.29 3.79 9.36
C ARG A 71 -15.63 3.93 7.99
N MET A 72 -15.93 2.97 7.11
CA MET A 72 -15.57 3.06 5.69
C MET A 72 -16.84 2.80 4.89
N LYS A 73 -17.37 3.85 4.26
CA LYS A 73 -18.59 3.75 3.46
C LYS A 73 -18.29 3.21 2.07
N LYS A 74 -19.29 2.64 1.40
CA LYS A 74 -19.16 2.11 0.04
C LYS A 74 -18.64 3.16 -0.95
N GLU A 75 -19.13 4.40 -0.84
CA GLU A 75 -18.69 5.53 -1.68
C GLU A 75 -17.27 6.03 -1.37
N ASN A 76 -16.64 5.55 -0.28
CA ASN A 76 -15.26 5.87 0.09
C ASN A 76 -14.28 4.77 -0.31
N ILE A 77 -14.73 3.77 -1.07
CA ILE A 77 -13.92 2.66 -1.55
C ILE A 77 -13.75 2.81 -3.06
N ILE A 78 -12.51 2.69 -3.53
CA ILE A 78 -12.17 2.76 -4.95
C ILE A 78 -11.40 1.49 -5.36
N ASP A 79 -11.86 0.86 -6.45
CA ASP A 79 -11.07 -0.08 -7.24
C ASP A 79 -10.06 0.69 -8.09
N TYR A 80 -8.78 0.63 -7.76
CA TYR A 80 -7.74 1.37 -8.48
C TYR A 80 -6.95 0.50 -9.47
N HIS A 81 -7.35 -0.76 -9.63
CA HIS A 81 -6.86 -1.68 -10.65
C HIS A 81 -5.38 -2.05 -10.62
N CYS A 82 -4.69 -1.85 -9.49
CA CYS A 82 -3.26 -2.11 -9.34
C CYS A 82 -2.41 -1.44 -10.44
N TRP A 83 -2.89 -0.31 -10.96
CA TRP A 83 -2.30 0.34 -12.14
C TRP A 83 -1.97 1.81 -11.88
N PRO A 84 -0.77 2.31 -12.23
CA PRO A 84 -0.33 3.65 -11.83
C PRO A 84 -1.20 4.77 -12.40
N GLU A 85 -1.67 4.60 -13.63
CA GLU A 85 -2.48 5.58 -14.34
C GLU A 85 -3.75 5.88 -13.56
N ASN A 86 -3.99 7.17 -13.31
CA ASN A 86 -5.13 7.71 -12.56
C ASN A 86 -5.20 7.34 -11.06
N ALA A 87 -4.39 6.42 -10.53
CA ALA A 87 -4.44 6.02 -9.12
C ALA A 87 -4.33 7.22 -8.15
N GLY A 88 -3.41 8.16 -8.43
CA GLY A 88 -3.30 9.40 -7.66
C GLY A 88 -4.56 10.27 -7.78
N LEU A 89 -5.11 10.45 -8.98
CA LEU A 89 -6.33 11.24 -9.19
C LEU A 89 -7.54 10.63 -8.48
N MET A 90 -7.66 9.30 -8.52
CA MET A 90 -8.67 8.54 -7.79
C MET A 90 -8.56 8.77 -6.28
N ALA A 91 -7.37 8.59 -5.70
CA ALA A 91 -7.16 8.85 -4.27
C ALA A 91 -7.45 10.31 -3.90
N GLU A 92 -7.10 11.26 -4.78
CA GLU A 92 -7.39 12.67 -4.59
C GLU A 92 -8.91 12.96 -4.50
N THR A 93 -9.77 12.17 -5.16
CA THR A 93 -11.23 12.31 -4.99
C THR A 93 -11.70 11.97 -3.58
N LEU A 94 -11.04 11.02 -2.90
CA LEU A 94 -11.30 10.71 -1.50
C LEU A 94 -10.72 11.80 -0.60
N MET A 95 -9.48 12.21 -0.85
CA MET A 95 -8.77 13.22 -0.04
C MET A 95 -9.47 14.58 -0.01
N LYS A 96 -10.23 14.93 -1.05
CA LYS A 96 -11.02 16.17 -1.11
C LYS A 96 -12.33 16.12 -0.30
N LYS A 97 -12.76 14.95 0.17
CA LYS A 97 -13.94 14.83 1.04
C LYS A 97 -13.57 15.33 2.44
N SER A 98 -14.44 16.15 3.03
CA SER A 98 -14.17 16.86 4.30
C SER A 98 -13.96 15.95 5.52
N ASN A 99 -14.31 14.67 5.43
CA ASN A 99 -14.37 13.74 6.55
C ASN A 99 -13.40 12.56 6.45
N ILE A 100 -12.60 12.45 5.37
CA ILE A 100 -11.64 11.36 5.23
C ILE A 100 -10.41 11.63 6.12
N LEU A 101 -10.29 10.85 7.19
CA LEU A 101 -9.19 10.94 8.15
C LEU A 101 -7.91 10.27 7.62
N VAL A 102 -8.06 9.11 6.98
CA VAL A 102 -6.97 8.25 6.52
C VAL A 102 -7.42 7.45 5.31
N ILE A 103 -6.50 7.14 4.41
CA ILE A 103 -6.70 6.15 3.35
C ILE A 103 -5.97 4.87 3.73
N THR A 104 -6.67 3.75 3.61
CA THR A 104 -6.13 2.39 3.76
C THR A 104 -5.95 1.77 2.39
N GLY A 105 -4.93 0.91 2.24
CA GLY A 105 -4.32 0.65 0.93
C GLY A 105 -3.22 1.68 0.62
N ALA A 106 -2.60 1.70 -0.55
CA ALA A 106 -2.72 0.78 -1.68
C ALA A 106 -1.72 -0.37 -1.59
N ASP A 107 -2.04 -1.47 -2.24
CA ASP A 107 -1.29 -2.72 -2.24
C ASP A 107 -0.16 -2.73 -3.29
N CYS A 108 -0.38 -2.12 -4.45
CA CYS A 108 0.60 -2.14 -5.54
C CYS A 108 1.53 -0.93 -5.50
N SER A 109 2.84 -1.19 -5.56
CA SER A 109 3.88 -0.16 -5.37
C SER A 109 3.82 1.00 -6.36
N GLY A 110 3.65 0.73 -7.66
CA GLY A 110 3.54 1.80 -8.68
C GLY A 110 2.40 2.79 -8.39
N PRO A 111 1.16 2.31 -8.21
CA PRO A 111 0.03 3.12 -7.75
C PRO A 111 0.27 3.82 -6.41
N ALA A 112 0.85 3.12 -5.43
CA ALA A 112 1.12 3.68 -4.10
C ALA A 112 2.04 4.90 -4.16
N VAL A 113 3.03 4.91 -5.07
CA VAL A 113 3.86 6.10 -5.33
C VAL A 113 2.97 7.27 -5.78
N LYS A 114 2.08 7.07 -6.75
CA LYS A 114 1.17 8.13 -7.25
C LYS A 114 0.15 8.60 -6.22
N ILE A 115 -0.33 7.69 -5.37
CA ILE A 115 -1.24 8.00 -4.27
C ILE A 115 -0.51 8.80 -3.18
N SER A 116 0.72 8.43 -2.84
CA SER A 116 1.53 9.12 -1.83
C SER A 116 1.93 10.55 -2.24
N GLU A 117 2.17 10.79 -3.54
CA GLU A 117 2.39 12.14 -4.09
C GLU A 117 1.20 13.05 -3.76
N LYS A 118 -0.03 12.52 -3.83
CA LYS A 118 -1.26 13.25 -3.47
C LYS A 118 -1.46 13.35 -1.97
N ALA A 119 -1.13 12.30 -1.21
CA ALA A 119 -1.15 12.30 0.25
C ALA A 119 -0.26 13.42 0.82
N LYS A 120 0.92 13.64 0.23
CA LYS A 120 1.83 14.74 0.59
C LYS A 120 1.18 16.12 0.44
N ILE A 121 0.40 16.33 -0.62
CA ILE A 121 -0.27 17.61 -0.89
C ILE A 121 -1.45 17.83 0.07
N HIS A 122 -2.29 16.80 0.24
CA HIS A 122 -3.54 16.90 1.01
C HIS A 122 -3.34 16.66 2.51
N ARG A 123 -2.15 16.21 2.93
CA ARG A 123 -1.82 15.88 4.32
C ARG A 123 -2.78 14.85 4.93
N ILE A 124 -3.12 13.84 4.14
CA ILE A 124 -3.95 12.70 4.57
C ILE A 124 -3.05 11.47 4.59
N PRO A 125 -2.89 10.79 5.73
CA PRO A 125 -2.09 9.59 5.80
C PRO A 125 -2.63 8.49 4.89
N VAL A 126 -1.71 7.74 4.28
CA VAL A 126 -1.98 6.52 3.52
C VAL A 126 -1.31 5.37 4.25
N ILE A 127 -2.09 4.39 4.70
CA ILE A 127 -1.59 3.19 5.38
C ILE A 127 -1.71 2.00 4.41
N SER A 128 -0.60 1.72 3.75
CA SER A 128 -0.47 0.62 2.79
C SER A 128 -0.30 -0.73 3.46
N ASN A 129 -1.03 -1.72 2.96
CA ASN A 129 -0.97 -3.11 3.37
C ASN A 129 -0.25 -4.03 2.36
N GLY A 130 0.40 -3.47 1.32
CA GLY A 130 1.05 -4.29 0.29
C GLY A 130 2.25 -3.65 -0.41
N ALA A 131 2.29 -2.32 -0.55
CA ALA A 131 3.30 -1.65 -1.36
C ALA A 131 4.66 -1.64 -0.67
N ASN A 132 5.58 -2.45 -1.18
CA ASN A 132 6.90 -2.69 -0.60
C ASN A 132 8.05 -2.01 -1.35
N ALA A 133 7.84 -1.32 -2.47
CA ALA A 133 8.93 -0.68 -3.21
C ALA A 133 9.79 0.24 -2.32
N SER A 134 11.10 0.20 -2.52
CA SER A 134 12.07 0.87 -1.64
C SER A 134 11.98 2.38 -1.64
N ASN A 135 11.62 3.00 -2.75
CA ASN A 135 11.49 4.45 -2.85
C ASN A 135 10.43 5.02 -1.88
N LEU A 136 9.39 4.24 -1.55
CA LEU A 136 8.36 4.60 -0.58
C LEU A 136 8.88 4.75 0.85
N SER A 137 10.12 4.36 1.16
CA SER A 137 10.79 4.61 2.45
C SER A 137 11.28 6.06 2.60
N SER A 138 11.32 6.87 1.52
CA SER A 138 11.78 8.26 1.60
C SER A 138 10.77 9.13 2.36
N ILE A 139 11.12 9.57 3.56
CA ILE A 139 10.29 10.47 4.38
C ILE A 139 10.16 11.85 3.73
N GLU A 140 11.16 12.29 2.96
CA GLU A 140 11.11 13.56 2.24
C GLU A 140 10.12 13.51 1.06
N ASP A 141 10.12 12.42 0.31
CA ASP A 141 9.28 12.26 -0.87
C ASP A 141 7.86 11.81 -0.50
N HIS A 142 7.73 10.97 0.52
CA HIS A 142 6.49 10.30 0.92
C HIS A 142 6.15 10.49 2.42
N PRO A 143 6.12 11.73 2.96
CA PRO A 143 5.97 11.99 4.41
C PRO A 143 4.64 11.53 5.02
N TRP A 144 3.62 11.32 4.19
CA TRP A 144 2.28 10.87 4.59
C TRP A 144 2.00 9.42 4.19
N PHE A 145 3.03 8.67 3.81
CA PHE A 145 2.91 7.27 3.47
C PHE A 145 3.47 6.40 4.61
N ILE A 146 2.65 5.46 5.05
CA ILE A 146 2.98 4.45 6.05
C ILE A 146 2.67 3.09 5.42
N ARG A 147 3.45 2.07 5.77
CA ARG A 147 3.16 0.70 5.36
C ARG A 147 3.30 -0.27 6.50
N VAL A 148 2.48 -1.32 6.47
CA VAL A 148 2.53 -2.45 7.41
C VAL A 148 3.18 -3.69 6.78
N VAL A 149 3.91 -3.50 5.69
CA VAL A 149 4.70 -4.54 5.01
C VAL A 149 6.18 -4.21 5.03
N THR A 150 7.01 -5.25 4.94
CA THR A 150 8.46 -5.10 4.93
C THR A 150 8.92 -4.46 3.61
N PRO A 151 9.76 -3.42 3.65
CA PRO A 151 10.38 -2.83 2.47
C PRO A 151 11.19 -3.81 1.61
N SER A 152 11.19 -3.61 0.29
CA SER A 152 11.91 -4.46 -0.66
C SER A 152 13.44 -4.43 -0.50
N GLU A 153 13.98 -3.34 0.05
CA GLU A 153 15.42 -3.20 0.34
C GLU A 153 15.91 -4.19 1.39
N LEU A 154 14.98 -4.76 2.17
CA LEU A 154 15.32 -5.72 3.21
C LEU A 154 15.08 -7.16 2.78
N TYR A 155 14.01 -7.44 2.03
CA TYR A 155 13.55 -8.80 1.83
C TYR A 155 14.17 -9.47 0.58
N GLU A 156 14.31 -8.76 -0.53
CA GLU A 156 14.70 -9.32 -1.82
C GLU A 156 16.14 -9.84 -1.78
N ARG A 157 17.00 -9.24 -0.94
CA ARG A 157 18.36 -9.75 -0.69
C ARG A 157 18.36 -11.18 -0.13
N TYR A 158 17.33 -11.56 0.63
CA TYR A 158 17.28 -12.89 1.25
C TYR A 158 17.14 -13.98 0.20
N LEU A 159 16.54 -13.70 -0.96
CA LEU A 159 16.51 -14.64 -2.08
C LEU A 159 17.94 -14.98 -2.55
N ILE A 160 18.83 -13.98 -2.58
CA ILE A 160 20.25 -14.19 -2.91
C ILE A 160 21.00 -14.90 -1.79
N ASP A 161 20.70 -14.60 -0.53
CA ASP A 161 21.30 -15.30 0.61
C ASP A 161 20.92 -16.80 0.61
N VAL A 162 19.66 -17.12 0.27
CA VAL A 162 19.20 -18.50 0.06
C VAL A 162 19.94 -19.13 -1.13
N ALA A 163 20.03 -18.43 -2.27
CA ALA A 163 20.75 -18.94 -3.44
C ALA A 163 22.22 -19.29 -3.10
N LYS A 164 22.88 -18.47 -2.28
CA LYS A 164 24.24 -18.76 -1.78
C LYS A 164 24.28 -20.01 -0.90
N GLN A 165 23.33 -20.19 0.01
CA GLN A 165 23.24 -21.40 0.84
C GLN A 165 23.06 -22.66 -0.03
N LEU A 166 22.30 -22.52 -1.12
CA LEU A 166 22.12 -23.55 -2.14
C LEU A 166 23.32 -23.71 -3.09
N LYS A 167 24.43 -22.98 -2.86
CA LYS A 167 25.65 -22.99 -3.67
C LYS A 167 25.42 -22.60 -5.14
N VAL A 168 24.42 -21.76 -5.40
CA VAL A 168 24.20 -21.16 -6.71
C VAL A 168 25.35 -20.20 -7.03
N LEU A 169 25.95 -20.36 -8.20
CA LEU A 169 27.04 -19.50 -8.69
C LEU A 169 26.59 -18.56 -9.81
N ASP A 170 25.62 -18.98 -10.62
CA ASP A 170 25.14 -18.25 -11.77
C ASP A 170 23.60 -18.23 -11.82
N ILE A 171 23.05 -17.07 -12.16
CA ILE A 171 21.61 -16.87 -12.38
C ILE A 171 21.32 -16.18 -13.72
N ALA A 172 20.14 -16.42 -14.26
CA ALA A 172 19.47 -15.51 -15.18
C ALA A 172 18.48 -14.66 -14.38
N TYR A 173 18.46 -13.35 -14.60
CA TYR A 173 17.64 -12.43 -13.83
C TYR A 173 16.60 -11.74 -14.71
N PHE A 174 15.35 -11.77 -14.26
CA PHE A 174 14.18 -11.20 -14.93
C PHE A 174 13.51 -10.21 -13.99
N PHE A 175 13.26 -8.99 -14.44
CA PHE A 175 12.53 -8.01 -13.65
C PHE A 175 11.68 -7.08 -14.50
N THR A 176 10.58 -6.60 -13.92
CA THR A 176 9.74 -5.61 -14.60
C THR A 176 10.29 -4.19 -14.47
N THR A 177 10.02 -3.34 -15.45
CA THR A 177 10.50 -1.94 -15.44
C THR A 177 9.62 -0.99 -14.63
N ASP A 178 8.62 -1.47 -13.91
CA ASP A 178 7.85 -0.65 -12.98
C ASP A 178 8.64 -0.37 -11.69
N ALA A 179 8.10 0.51 -10.84
CA ALA A 179 8.77 0.97 -9.62
C ALA A 179 9.20 -0.18 -8.69
N TRP A 180 8.42 -1.27 -8.60
CA TRP A 180 8.79 -2.39 -7.75
C TRP A 180 9.91 -3.22 -8.37
N GLY A 181 9.80 -3.61 -9.65
CA GLY A 181 10.86 -4.39 -10.31
C GLY A 181 12.19 -3.64 -10.41
N GLN A 182 12.16 -2.33 -10.67
CA GLN A 182 13.38 -1.49 -10.63
C GLN A 182 13.97 -1.39 -9.21
N GLY A 183 13.11 -1.21 -8.19
CA GLY A 183 13.54 -1.17 -6.80
C GLY A 183 14.20 -2.48 -6.37
N ALA A 184 13.57 -3.61 -6.68
CA ALA A 184 14.09 -4.95 -6.43
C ALA A 184 15.42 -5.18 -7.17
N SER A 185 15.52 -4.77 -8.44
CA SER A 185 16.74 -4.90 -9.24
C SER A 185 17.97 -4.29 -8.59
N LYS A 186 17.86 -3.09 -8.01
CA LYS A 186 18.98 -2.47 -7.28
C LYS A 186 19.47 -3.36 -6.13
N VAL A 187 18.53 -3.89 -5.33
CA VAL A 187 18.82 -4.73 -4.16
C VAL A 187 19.45 -6.06 -4.57
N ILE A 188 18.91 -6.68 -5.62
CA ILE A 188 19.45 -7.93 -6.17
C ILE A 188 20.89 -7.73 -6.65
N HIS A 189 21.18 -6.67 -7.40
CA HIS A 189 22.53 -6.36 -7.86
C HIS A 189 23.54 -6.17 -6.74
N GLU A 190 23.15 -5.48 -5.66
CA GLU A 190 24.01 -5.31 -4.48
C GLU A 190 24.25 -6.64 -3.77
N ALA A 191 23.20 -7.45 -3.61
CA ALA A 191 23.26 -8.74 -2.94
C ALA A 191 24.08 -9.78 -3.74
N THR A 192 23.93 -9.84 -5.07
CA THR A 192 24.69 -10.77 -5.92
C THR A 192 26.19 -10.47 -5.88
N LYS A 193 26.57 -9.18 -5.97
CA LYS A 193 27.97 -8.73 -5.79
C LYS A 193 28.54 -9.17 -4.45
N LYS A 194 27.81 -8.92 -3.36
CA LYS A 194 28.23 -9.29 -2.00
C LYS A 194 28.41 -10.80 -1.84
N ASN A 195 27.51 -11.58 -2.44
CA ASN A 195 27.49 -13.03 -2.30
C ASN A 195 28.27 -13.78 -3.40
N LYS A 196 28.93 -13.06 -4.31
CA LYS A 196 29.70 -13.61 -5.43
C LYS A 196 28.87 -14.54 -6.33
N ILE A 197 27.60 -14.18 -6.53
CA ILE A 197 26.72 -14.83 -7.51
C ILE A 197 26.76 -14.00 -8.78
N ASN A 198 26.97 -14.65 -9.91
CA ASN A 198 27.07 -14.01 -11.22
C ASN A 198 25.70 -13.94 -11.90
N ILE A 199 25.31 -12.75 -12.35
CA ILE A 199 24.15 -12.58 -13.24
C ILE A 199 24.66 -12.83 -14.66
N LYS A 200 24.51 -14.07 -15.14
CA LYS A 200 24.97 -14.47 -16.49
C LYS A 200 24.18 -13.79 -17.59
N LYS A 201 22.91 -13.52 -17.32
CA LYS A 201 22.00 -12.87 -18.26
C LYS A 201 20.93 -12.11 -17.48
N GLU A 202 20.55 -10.97 -18.00
CA GLU A 202 19.57 -10.07 -17.41
C GLU A 202 18.56 -9.61 -18.45
N TYR A 203 17.29 -9.59 -18.04
CA TYR A 203 16.17 -9.16 -18.86
C TYR A 203 15.27 -8.23 -18.06
N SER A 204 15.11 -7.00 -18.57
CA SER A 204 14.14 -6.04 -18.08
C SER A 204 13.02 -5.85 -19.09
N TYR A 205 11.76 -5.84 -18.65
CA TYR A 205 10.62 -5.70 -19.56
C TYR A 205 9.44 -4.98 -18.87
N PRO A 206 8.58 -4.26 -19.62
CA PRO A 206 7.41 -3.63 -19.05
C PRO A 206 6.37 -4.66 -18.57
N ARG A 207 5.46 -4.23 -17.69
CA ARG A 207 4.21 -4.99 -17.45
C ARG A 207 3.44 -5.14 -18.77
N ASP A 208 2.57 -6.15 -18.83
CA ASP A 208 1.84 -6.55 -20.04
C ASP A 208 2.75 -6.90 -21.24
N THR A 209 4.00 -7.31 -20.99
CA THR A 209 4.87 -7.81 -22.07
C THR A 209 4.26 -9.06 -22.69
N ASP A 210 4.29 -9.17 -24.02
CA ASP A 210 3.77 -10.32 -24.75
C ASP A 210 4.52 -11.62 -24.38
N GLN A 211 3.80 -12.70 -24.12
CA GLN A 211 4.37 -14.00 -23.74
C GLN A 211 5.44 -14.49 -24.74
N LEU A 212 5.29 -14.23 -26.05
CA LEU A 212 6.28 -14.61 -27.06
C LEU A 212 7.62 -13.88 -26.88
N THR A 213 7.61 -12.71 -26.25
CA THR A 213 8.85 -11.99 -25.91
C THR A 213 9.55 -12.66 -24.73
N ILE A 214 8.78 -13.05 -23.71
CA ILE A 214 9.30 -13.82 -22.57
C ILE A 214 9.84 -15.18 -23.02
N ASP A 215 9.14 -15.86 -23.93
CA ASP A 215 9.57 -17.15 -24.48
C ASP A 215 10.93 -17.05 -25.21
N LYS A 216 11.18 -15.93 -25.92
CA LYS A 216 12.49 -15.68 -26.56
C LYS A 216 13.59 -15.53 -25.52
N PHE A 217 13.34 -14.82 -24.42
CA PHE A 217 14.31 -14.68 -23.32
C PHE A 217 14.58 -16.04 -22.67
N ILE A 218 13.53 -16.83 -22.39
CA ILE A 218 13.68 -18.18 -21.83
C ILE A 218 14.43 -19.10 -22.78
N LYS A 219 14.19 -19.02 -24.09
CA LYS A 219 14.95 -19.78 -25.09
C LYS A 219 16.44 -19.49 -25.00
N GLU A 220 16.83 -18.22 -24.89
CA GLU A 220 18.24 -17.85 -24.74
C GLU A 220 18.83 -18.36 -23.40
N VAL A 221 18.08 -18.32 -22.30
CA VAL A 221 18.49 -18.92 -21.01
C VAL A 221 18.74 -20.43 -21.14
N ILE A 222 17.88 -21.14 -21.88
CA ILE A 222 18.02 -22.57 -22.17
C ILE A 222 19.25 -22.84 -23.03
N ASP A 223 19.44 -22.07 -24.10
CA ASP A 223 20.58 -22.22 -25.02
C ASP A 223 21.92 -21.97 -24.30
N LEU A 224 21.93 -21.06 -23.33
CA LEU A 224 23.07 -20.77 -22.44
C LEU A 224 23.23 -21.76 -21.27
N LYS A 225 22.31 -22.72 -21.11
CA LYS A 225 22.28 -23.75 -20.06
C LYS A 225 22.32 -23.16 -18.64
N ILE A 226 21.67 -22.01 -18.43
CA ILE A 226 21.56 -21.40 -17.11
C ILE A 226 20.45 -22.11 -16.32
N GLN A 227 20.79 -22.65 -15.15
CA GLN A 227 19.88 -23.52 -14.38
C GLN A 227 19.03 -22.77 -13.34
N ASN A 228 19.48 -21.60 -12.89
CA ASN A 228 18.82 -20.85 -11.83
C ASN A 228 18.26 -19.56 -12.42
N ILE A 229 16.97 -19.35 -12.23
CA ILE A 229 16.27 -18.15 -12.70
C ILE A 229 15.75 -17.41 -11.47
N LEU A 230 16.09 -16.13 -11.38
CA LEU A 230 15.52 -15.21 -10.41
C LEU A 230 14.53 -14.30 -11.13
N ILE A 231 13.33 -14.15 -10.57
CA ILE A 231 12.28 -13.31 -11.13
C ILE A 231 11.81 -12.35 -10.05
N THR A 232 11.84 -11.06 -10.35
CA THR A 232 11.16 -10.02 -9.58
C THR A 232 10.17 -9.33 -10.51
N ALA A 233 8.98 -9.95 -10.64
CA ALA A 233 7.86 -9.39 -11.42
C ALA A 233 6.51 -9.45 -10.63
N PRO A 234 5.62 -8.43 -10.72
CA PRO A 234 4.33 -8.41 -10.03
C PRO A 234 3.29 -9.27 -10.73
N THR A 235 2.58 -10.13 -10.01
CA THR A 235 1.51 -10.96 -10.60
C THR A 235 0.15 -10.24 -10.61
N PRO A 236 -0.68 -10.42 -11.66
CA PRO A 236 -0.55 -11.32 -12.79
C PRO A 236 -0.36 -10.58 -14.14
N ASP A 237 -0.23 -9.26 -14.13
CA ASP A 237 -0.01 -8.40 -15.31
C ASP A 237 1.48 -8.17 -15.60
N THR A 238 2.33 -9.11 -15.18
CA THR A 238 3.71 -9.23 -15.67
C THR A 238 3.71 -9.51 -17.18
N VAL A 239 2.86 -10.44 -17.62
CA VAL A 239 2.83 -10.97 -18.99
C VAL A 239 1.41 -11.01 -19.51
N LYS A 240 1.24 -10.64 -20.78
CA LYS A 240 0.01 -10.82 -21.53
C LYS A 240 0.07 -12.15 -22.30
N LEU A 241 -0.91 -13.01 -22.04
CA LEU A 241 -1.11 -14.28 -22.74
C LEU A 241 -1.78 -14.08 -24.10
#